data_AF-A0A939X906-F1
#
_entry.id   AF-A0A939X906-F1
#
_cell.length_a   1.000
_cell.length_b   1.000
_cell.length_c   1.000
_cell.angle_alpha   90.00
_cell.angle_beta   90.00
_cell.angle_gamma   90.00
#
_symmetry.space_group_name_H-M   'P 1'
#
loop_
_entity.id
_entity.type
_entity.pdbx_description
1 polymer ?
#
loop_
_entity_poly.entity_id
_entity_poly.type
_entity_poly.pdbx_seq_one_letter_code
_entity_poly.pdbx_strand_id
1 'polypeptide(L)'
;MSEPCFPDYENSILNFSCSILNHYGVKVKHPTLPLADKLLEGNFKHVVVLLLDGLGVNILQKHLAPDAFLRRNLLCEYSSVFPPTTTASTTTMLSGLSPIEHGWLGWDVYFDKEDKSVTCFTNNLTGTETPAASYTVVRKYFPFKNIALQISETGRADAGIIFPFGEKPFAKLDDWFGEIKRR
;
A
#
# COMPACT_ATOMS: atom_id res chain seq x y z
N MET A 1 -5.08 -31.09 3.10
CA MET A 1 -5.23 -29.65 2.81
C MET A 1 -4.77 -28.92 4.06
N SER A 2 -3.88 -27.94 3.96
CA SER A 2 -3.55 -27.07 5.10
C SER A 2 -4.78 -26.26 5.50
N GLU A 3 -4.92 -25.91 6.78
CA GLU A 3 -5.99 -25.04 7.24
C GLU A 3 -5.96 -23.68 6.53
N PRO A 4 -7.11 -23.01 6.35
CA PRO A 4 -7.16 -21.65 5.82
C PRO A 4 -6.41 -20.69 6.76
N CYS A 5 -5.47 -19.92 6.21
CA CYS A 5 -4.82 -18.84 6.94
C CYS A 5 -5.70 -17.59 6.89
N PHE A 6 -6.15 -17.11 8.05
CA PHE A 6 -6.93 -15.88 8.18
C PHE A 6 -6.01 -14.65 8.30
N PRO A 7 -6.43 -13.46 7.83
CA PRO A 7 -5.66 -12.23 8.06
C PRO A 7 -5.58 -11.92 9.56
N ASP A 8 -4.40 -11.54 10.02
CA ASP A 8 -4.14 -11.12 11.40
C ASP A 8 -4.10 -9.59 11.46
N TYR A 9 -5.25 -8.97 11.75
CA TYR A 9 -5.36 -7.51 11.81
C TYR A 9 -4.68 -6.87 13.05
N GLU A 10 -4.03 -7.66 13.90
CA GLU A 10 -3.14 -7.18 14.96
C GLU A 10 -1.66 -7.25 14.53
N ASN A 11 -1.32 -7.98 13.46
CA ASN A 11 0.01 -8.11 12.88
C ASN A 11 -0.03 -8.21 11.35
N SER A 12 -0.35 -7.09 10.68
CA SER A 12 -0.50 -7.00 9.23
C SER A 12 0.09 -5.74 8.59
N ILE A 13 0.01 -5.67 7.26
CA ILE A 13 0.31 -4.46 6.48
C ILE A 13 -0.52 -3.24 6.91
N LEU A 14 -1.72 -3.44 7.47
CA LEU A 14 -2.51 -2.34 8.05
C LEU A 14 -1.78 -1.74 9.26
N ASN A 15 -1.32 -2.58 10.18
CA ASN A 15 -0.63 -2.15 11.38
C ASN A 15 0.71 -1.48 11.03
N PHE A 16 1.43 -2.00 10.03
CA PHE A 16 2.63 -1.37 9.50
C PHE A 16 2.36 0.04 8.94
N SER A 17 1.29 0.21 8.15
CA SER A 17 0.87 1.53 7.67
C SER A 17 0.52 2.47 8.83
N CYS A 18 -0.16 1.96 9.86
CA CYS A 18 -0.49 2.73 11.05
C CYS A 18 0.76 3.14 11.84
N SER A 19 1.79 2.30 11.95
CA SER A 19 3.07 2.68 12.58
C SER A 19 3.70 3.90 11.91
N ILE A 20 3.74 3.93 10.57
CA ILE A 20 4.33 5.05 9.83
C ILE A 20 3.51 6.33 10.05
N LEU A 21 2.18 6.24 9.91
CA LEU A 21 1.27 7.36 10.13
C LEU A 21 1.40 7.92 11.56
N ASN A 22 1.35 7.04 12.57
CA ASN A 22 1.45 7.41 13.98
C ASN A 22 2.80 8.06 14.31
N HIS A 23 3.90 7.52 13.79
CA HIS A 23 5.25 8.07 13.97
C HIS A 23 5.32 9.54 13.51
N TYR A 24 4.71 9.87 12.37
CA TYR A 24 4.64 11.24 11.86
C TYR A 24 3.47 12.07 12.41
N GLY A 25 2.84 11.62 13.50
CA GLY A 25 1.85 12.42 14.23
C GLY A 25 0.44 12.40 13.63
N VAL A 26 0.15 11.50 12.70
CA VAL A 26 -1.21 11.27 12.22
C VAL A 26 -1.97 10.40 13.21
N LYS A 27 -3.20 10.79 13.57
CA LYS A 27 -4.07 9.96 14.41
C LYS A 27 -4.57 8.75 13.61
N VAL A 28 -4.22 7.55 14.05
CA VAL A 28 -4.61 6.29 13.42
C VAL A 28 -5.87 5.68 14.07
N LYS A 29 -6.55 4.81 13.32
CA LYS A 29 -7.77 4.10 13.77
C LYS A 29 -7.52 2.67 14.24
N HIS A 30 -6.39 2.09 13.82
CA HIS A 30 -6.02 0.70 14.10
C HIS A 30 -4.72 0.64 14.91
N PRO A 31 -4.47 -0.49 15.59
CA PRO A 31 -3.20 -0.72 16.28
C PRO A 31 -2.00 -0.60 15.35
N THR A 32 -0.88 -0.13 15.90
CA THR A 32 0.42 -0.07 15.22
C THR A 32 1.12 -1.44 15.28
N LEU A 33 2.15 -1.64 14.45
CA LEU A 33 2.99 -2.82 14.49
C LEU A 33 4.20 -2.58 15.41
N PRO A 34 4.31 -3.25 16.58
CA PRO A 34 5.31 -2.90 17.60
C PRO A 34 6.77 -2.93 17.11
N LEU A 35 7.11 -3.85 16.20
CA LEU A 35 8.46 -3.90 15.65
C LEU A 35 8.75 -2.70 14.74
N ALA A 36 7.76 -2.26 13.95
CA ALA A 36 7.91 -1.08 13.10
C ALA A 36 8.02 0.20 13.93
N ASP A 37 7.24 0.30 15.01
CA ASP A 37 7.34 1.43 15.95
C ASP A 37 8.76 1.52 16.53
N LYS A 38 9.29 0.39 17.03
CA LYS A 38 10.65 0.32 17.57
C LYS A 38 11.72 0.65 16.53
N LEU A 39 11.55 0.22 15.29
CA LEU A 39 12.49 0.58 14.22
C LEU A 39 12.48 2.09 13.99
N LEU A 40 11.29 2.69 13.92
CA LEU A 40 11.10 4.12 13.65
C LEU A 40 11.56 5.05 14.79
N GLU A 41 11.83 4.54 16.00
CA GLU A 41 12.47 5.31 17.08
C GLU A 41 13.90 5.77 16.72
N GLY A 42 14.52 5.17 15.70
CA GLY A 42 15.81 5.60 15.20
C GLY A 42 15.79 7.04 14.67
N ASN A 43 16.88 7.77 14.87
CA ASN A 43 17.03 9.14 14.36
C ASN A 43 17.38 9.14 12.86
N PHE A 44 16.43 8.74 12.01
CA PHE A 44 16.59 8.70 10.58
C PHE A 44 16.28 10.05 9.94
N LYS A 45 17.15 10.50 9.04
CA LYS A 45 16.86 11.64 8.16
C LYS A 45 15.83 11.30 7.08
N HIS A 46 15.86 10.07 6.59
CA HIS A 46 15.00 9.58 5.51
C HIS A 46 14.48 8.19 5.86
N VAL A 47 13.16 8.01 5.72
CA VAL A 47 12.49 6.71 5.82
C VAL A 47 11.98 6.33 4.45
N VAL A 48 12.39 5.16 3.94
CA VAL A 48 11.99 4.66 2.63
C VAL A 48 11.23 3.36 2.83
N VAL A 49 10.02 3.30 2.29
CA VAL A 49 9.16 2.11 2.29
C VAL A 49 9.04 1.58 0.87
N LEU A 50 9.38 0.30 0.69
CA LEU A 50 9.24 -0.40 -0.58
C LEU A 50 8.13 -1.45 -0.45
N LEU A 51 7.02 -1.24 -1.14
CA LEU A 51 5.98 -2.24 -1.29
C LEU A 51 6.20 -2.99 -2.62
N LEU A 52 6.55 -4.27 -2.53
CA LEU A 52 6.88 -5.10 -3.69
C LEU A 52 5.72 -6.07 -3.96
N ASP A 53 5.08 -5.91 -5.12
CA ASP A 53 3.91 -6.71 -5.51
C ASP A 53 4.24 -8.21 -5.61
N GLY A 54 3.38 -9.05 -5.04
CA GLY A 54 3.52 -10.51 -5.05
C GLY A 54 4.71 -11.09 -4.27
N LEU A 55 5.53 -10.28 -3.59
CA LEU A 55 6.75 -10.76 -2.91
C LEU A 55 6.49 -11.22 -1.48
N GLY A 56 5.85 -12.38 -1.33
CA GLY A 56 5.64 -13.02 -0.02
C GLY A 56 6.88 -13.77 0.51
N VAL A 57 6.92 -14.03 1.83
CA VAL A 57 8.04 -14.72 2.48
C VAL A 57 8.26 -16.13 1.93
N ASN A 58 7.19 -16.85 1.58
CA ASN A 58 7.29 -18.17 0.94
C ASN A 58 8.07 -18.12 -0.38
N ILE A 59 7.92 -17.03 -1.16
CA ILE A 59 8.69 -16.84 -2.40
C ILE A 59 10.16 -16.61 -2.07
N LEU A 60 10.46 -15.77 -1.07
CA LEU A 60 11.84 -15.53 -0.62
C LEU A 60 12.50 -16.83 -0.17
N GLN A 61 11.83 -17.60 0.70
CA GLN A 61 12.38 -18.84 1.25
C GLN A 61 12.60 -19.93 0.19
N LYS A 62 11.70 -20.00 -0.81
CA LYS A 62 11.79 -20.97 -1.91
C LYS A 62 12.91 -20.66 -2.90
N HIS A 63 13.16 -19.38 -3.18
CA HIS A 63 14.01 -18.97 -4.29
C HIS A 63 15.36 -18.37 -3.88
N LEU A 64 15.52 -17.92 -2.64
CA LEU A 64 16.76 -17.30 -2.16
C LEU A 64 17.48 -18.17 -1.13
N ALA A 65 18.81 -18.18 -1.19
CA ALA A 65 19.64 -18.77 -0.14
C ALA A 65 19.48 -18.01 1.20
N PRO A 66 19.63 -18.67 2.36
CA PRO A 66 19.43 -18.01 3.67
C PRO A 66 20.27 -16.75 3.89
N ASP A 67 21.46 -16.66 3.29
CA ASP A 67 22.39 -15.53 3.35
C ASP A 67 22.16 -14.45 2.28
N ALA A 68 21.23 -14.67 1.35
CA ALA A 68 20.82 -13.67 0.36
C ALA A 68 20.29 -12.40 1.02
N PHE A 69 20.49 -11.24 0.37
CA PHE A 69 20.25 -9.91 0.96
C PHE A 69 18.88 -9.78 1.66
N LEU A 70 17.79 -10.16 0.99
CA LEU A 70 16.44 -10.05 1.57
C LEU A 70 16.21 -11.06 2.70
N ARG A 71 16.75 -12.28 2.62
CA ARG A 71 16.55 -13.32 3.64
C ARG A 71 17.35 -13.04 4.91
N ARG A 72 18.61 -12.61 4.79
CA ARG A 72 19.43 -12.29 5.96
C ARG A 72 18.98 -11.03 6.72
N ASN A 73 18.23 -10.15 6.06
CA ASN A 73 17.68 -8.92 6.64
C ASN A 73 16.17 -9.03 6.94
N LEU A 74 15.57 -10.23 6.84
CA LEU A 74 14.17 -10.44 7.22
C LEU A 74 14.04 -10.39 8.74
N LEU A 75 13.38 -9.36 9.26
CA LEU A 75 13.22 -9.16 10.70
C LEU A 75 11.95 -9.82 11.27
N CYS A 76 10.87 -9.81 10.50
CA CYS A 76 9.60 -10.41 10.90
C CYS A 76 8.73 -10.74 9.68
N GLU A 77 7.67 -11.49 9.94
CA GLU A 77 6.59 -11.78 9.00
C GLU A 77 5.29 -11.21 9.58
N TYR A 78 4.46 -10.62 8.72
CA TYR A 78 3.14 -10.11 9.08
C TYR A 78 2.16 -10.43 7.96
N SER A 79 0.87 -10.50 8.27
CA SER A 79 -0.13 -10.89 7.29
C SER A 79 -0.41 -9.77 6.28
N SER A 80 -0.91 -10.15 5.12
CA SER A 80 -1.64 -9.19 4.28
C SER A 80 -3.04 -8.94 4.85
N VAL A 81 -3.85 -8.17 4.13
CA VAL A 81 -5.29 -7.99 4.39
C VAL A 81 -6.13 -9.00 3.62
N PHE A 82 -7.44 -9.04 3.90
CA PHE A 82 -8.40 -9.78 3.09
C PHE A 82 -9.42 -8.84 2.43
N PRO A 83 -9.65 -8.95 1.10
CA PRO A 83 -8.99 -9.90 0.19
C PRO A 83 -7.52 -9.50 -0.08
N PRO A 84 -6.59 -10.45 -0.24
CA PRO A 84 -5.16 -10.16 -0.41
C PRO A 84 -4.83 -9.77 -1.87
N THR A 85 -5.59 -8.84 -2.43
CA THR A 85 -5.36 -8.33 -3.80
C THR A 85 -4.33 -7.20 -3.77
N THR A 86 -3.68 -6.94 -4.91
CA THR A 86 -2.81 -5.76 -5.09
C THR A 86 -3.56 -4.48 -4.72
N THR A 87 -4.82 -4.35 -5.17
CA THR A 87 -5.64 -3.16 -4.89
C THR A 87 -5.93 -2.94 -3.42
N ALA A 88 -6.38 -3.98 -2.71
CA ALA A 88 -6.73 -3.88 -1.29
C ALA A 88 -5.49 -3.65 -0.43
N SER A 89 -4.43 -4.44 -0.66
CA SER A 89 -3.19 -4.35 0.13
C SER A 89 -2.47 -3.02 -0.08
N THR A 90 -2.39 -2.55 -1.33
CA THR A 90 -1.77 -1.26 -1.66
C THR A 90 -2.60 -0.10 -1.11
N THR A 91 -3.93 -0.13 -1.25
CA THR A 91 -4.78 0.94 -0.70
C THR A 91 -4.72 0.97 0.82
N THR A 92 -4.66 -0.19 1.48
CA THR A 92 -4.42 -0.29 2.92
C THR A 92 -3.11 0.39 3.31
N MET A 93 -2.00 0.02 2.65
CA MET A 93 -0.69 0.62 2.87
C MET A 93 -0.68 2.14 2.63
N LEU A 94 -1.42 2.59 1.63
CA LEU A 94 -1.51 3.99 1.27
C LEU A 94 -2.47 4.78 2.15
N SER A 95 -3.30 4.18 2.99
CA SER A 95 -4.34 4.92 3.73
C SER A 95 -4.35 4.70 5.23
N GLY A 96 -3.77 3.60 5.72
CA GLY A 96 -3.93 3.17 7.11
C GLY A 96 -5.37 2.72 7.43
N LEU A 97 -6.15 2.35 6.42
CA LEU A 97 -7.51 1.86 6.53
C LEU A 97 -7.58 0.40 6.09
N SER A 98 -8.45 -0.38 6.73
CA SER A 98 -8.75 -1.76 6.33
C SER A 98 -9.56 -1.82 5.03
N PRO A 99 -9.63 -2.98 4.35
CA PRO A 99 -10.39 -3.11 3.11
C PRO A 99 -11.86 -2.73 3.20
N ILE A 100 -12.51 -3.03 4.33
CA ILE A 100 -13.91 -2.68 4.58
C ILE A 100 -14.12 -1.18 4.75
N GLU A 101 -13.11 -0.45 5.22
CA GLU A 101 -13.20 1.00 5.41
C GLU A 101 -12.90 1.76 4.12
N HIS A 102 -11.93 1.30 3.32
CA HIS A 102 -11.57 2.00 2.10
C HIS A 102 -12.39 1.56 0.89
N GLY A 103 -12.90 0.33 0.82
CA GLY A 103 -13.76 -0.15 -0.29
C GLY A 103 -13.04 -0.52 -1.61
N TRP A 104 -11.73 -0.28 -1.73
CA TRP A 104 -10.89 -0.73 -2.85
C TRP A 104 -10.54 -2.22 -2.74
N LEU A 105 -11.44 -3.12 -3.15
CA LEU A 105 -11.33 -4.57 -2.86
C LEU A 105 -10.60 -5.39 -3.95
N GLY A 106 -10.65 -4.97 -5.21
CA GLY A 106 -10.15 -5.75 -6.35
C GLY A 106 -9.60 -4.87 -7.45
N TRP A 107 -8.95 -5.49 -8.45
CA TRP A 107 -8.42 -4.75 -9.60
C TRP A 107 -9.55 -4.14 -10.44
N ASP A 108 -10.56 -4.95 -10.72
CA ASP A 108 -11.78 -4.57 -11.42
C ASP A 108 -12.97 -4.67 -10.50
N VAL A 109 -13.78 -3.62 -10.45
CA VAL A 109 -14.98 -3.56 -9.60
C VAL A 109 -16.14 -3.05 -10.44
N TYR A 110 -17.30 -3.70 -10.31
CA TYR A 110 -18.54 -3.25 -10.92
C TYR A 110 -19.20 -2.17 -10.03
N PHE A 111 -19.53 -1.03 -10.64
CA PHE A 111 -20.21 0.09 -10.00
C PHE A 111 -21.65 0.18 -10.53
N ASP A 112 -22.60 -0.25 -9.70
CA ASP A 112 -24.03 -0.31 -10.00
C ASP A 112 -24.61 1.02 -10.48
N LYS A 113 -24.23 2.13 -9.85
CA LYS A 113 -24.69 3.49 -10.18
C LYS A 113 -24.16 4.00 -11.51
N GLU A 114 -23.10 3.41 -12.03
CA GLU A 114 -22.49 3.76 -13.30
C GLU A 114 -22.77 2.71 -14.39
N ASP A 115 -23.37 1.56 -14.00
CA ASP A 115 -23.58 0.37 -14.82
C ASP A 115 -22.31 -0.07 -15.58
N LYS A 116 -21.16 -0.05 -14.90
CA LYS A 116 -19.83 -0.25 -15.49
C LYS A 116 -18.90 -1.03 -14.58
N SER A 117 -18.10 -1.91 -15.19
CA SER A 117 -16.91 -2.49 -14.56
C SER A 117 -15.72 -1.56 -14.79
N VAL A 118 -15.06 -1.17 -13.70
CA VAL A 118 -13.98 -0.17 -13.69
C VAL A 118 -12.72 -0.77 -13.09
N THR A 119 -11.59 -0.61 -13.77
CA THR A 119 -10.27 -0.89 -13.21
C THR A 119 -9.89 0.21 -12.21
N CYS A 120 -9.72 -0.15 -10.94
CA CYS A 120 -9.71 0.82 -9.84
C CYS A 120 -8.61 1.88 -9.93
N PHE A 121 -7.37 1.48 -10.25
CA PHE A 121 -6.25 2.42 -10.25
C PHE A 121 -6.16 3.27 -11.53
N THR A 122 -6.56 2.74 -12.68
CA THR A 122 -6.51 3.47 -13.96
C THR A 122 -7.78 4.25 -14.26
N ASN A 123 -8.88 3.92 -13.58
CA ASN A 123 -10.21 4.49 -13.84
C ASN A 123 -10.74 4.24 -15.27
N ASN A 124 -10.28 3.16 -15.90
CA ASN A 124 -10.74 2.74 -17.21
C ASN A 124 -11.85 1.70 -17.12
N LEU A 125 -12.63 1.54 -18.18
CA LEU A 125 -13.48 0.37 -18.34
C LEU A 125 -12.60 -0.89 -18.33
N THR A 126 -13.00 -1.90 -17.58
CA THR A 126 -12.24 -3.14 -17.41
C THR A 126 -11.82 -3.73 -18.75
N GLY A 127 -10.52 -4.05 -18.86
CA GLY A 127 -9.93 -4.63 -20.07
C GLY A 127 -9.67 -3.63 -21.21
N THR A 128 -9.79 -2.32 -20.98
CA THR A 128 -9.59 -1.29 -22.00
C THR A 128 -8.74 -0.13 -21.51
N GLU A 129 -8.32 0.73 -22.44
CA GLU A 129 -7.72 2.04 -22.14
C GLU A 129 -8.77 3.18 -22.16
N THR A 130 -10.06 2.84 -22.29
CA THR A 130 -11.14 3.83 -22.35
C THR A 130 -11.50 4.28 -20.93
N PRO A 131 -11.46 5.59 -20.63
CA PRO A 131 -11.90 6.10 -19.33
C PRO A 131 -13.35 5.69 -19.02
N ALA A 132 -13.61 5.21 -17.80
CA ALA A 132 -14.95 4.80 -17.38
C ALA A 132 -15.93 5.98 -17.28
N ALA A 133 -15.42 7.16 -16.91
CA ALA A 133 -16.14 8.43 -16.83
C ALA A 133 -15.16 9.61 -16.95
N SER A 134 -15.69 10.83 -17.05
CA SER A 134 -14.90 12.07 -17.01
C SER A 134 -14.33 12.40 -15.62
N TYR A 135 -14.70 11.63 -14.60
CA TYR A 135 -14.22 11.71 -13.22
C TYR A 135 -13.71 10.35 -12.75
N THR A 136 -12.98 10.34 -11.63
CA THR A 136 -12.54 9.09 -11.00
C THR A 136 -13.69 8.40 -10.27
N VAL A 137 -14.31 7.41 -10.91
CA VAL A 137 -15.47 6.65 -10.42
C VAL A 137 -15.18 6.08 -9.03
N VAL A 138 -14.05 5.39 -8.87
CA VAL A 138 -13.73 4.72 -7.59
C VAL A 138 -13.55 5.74 -6.47
N ARG A 139 -12.89 6.87 -6.72
CA ARG A 139 -12.71 7.94 -5.72
C ARG A 139 -14.00 8.70 -5.39
N LYS A 140 -14.97 8.76 -6.31
CA LYS A 140 -16.29 9.35 -6.05
C LYS A 140 -17.04 8.57 -4.97
N TYR A 141 -16.98 7.25 -5.01
CA TYR A 141 -17.70 6.38 -4.06
C TYR A 141 -16.87 5.98 -2.84
N PHE A 142 -15.57 5.82 -3.04
CA PHE A 142 -14.63 5.29 -2.05
C PHE A 142 -13.39 6.20 -1.95
N PRO A 143 -13.55 7.46 -1.51
CA PRO A 143 -12.43 8.36 -1.32
C PRO A 143 -11.56 7.91 -0.15
N PHE A 144 -10.26 8.08 -0.29
CA PHE A 144 -9.31 7.98 0.82
C PHE A 144 -8.21 9.03 0.66
N LYS A 145 -7.64 9.44 1.79
CA LYS A 145 -6.46 10.31 1.83
C LYS A 145 -5.22 9.43 1.85
N ASN A 146 -4.30 9.63 0.91
CA ASN A 146 -3.09 8.83 0.88
C ASN A 146 -2.11 9.22 2.01
N ILE A 147 -1.21 8.30 2.36
CA ILE A 147 -0.29 8.38 3.49
C ILE A 147 0.64 9.59 3.40
N ALA A 148 1.11 9.93 2.19
CA ALA A 148 1.95 11.10 2.01
C ALA A 148 1.20 12.39 2.31
N LEU A 149 -0.04 12.54 1.82
CA LEU A 149 -0.86 13.71 2.12
C LEU A 149 -1.20 13.79 3.62
N GLN A 150 -1.56 12.66 4.24
CA GLN A 150 -1.80 12.59 5.69
C GLN A 150 -0.57 13.06 6.49
N ILE A 151 0.63 12.61 6.11
CA ILE A 151 1.88 13.00 6.77
C ILE A 151 2.21 14.47 6.53
N SER A 152 2.16 14.94 5.28
CA SER A 152 2.50 16.34 4.94
C SER A 152 1.61 17.34 5.67
N GLU A 153 0.33 17.03 5.88
CA GLU A 153 -0.61 17.88 6.62
C GLU A 153 -0.26 18.06 8.11
N THR A 154 0.54 17.16 8.69
CA THR A 154 1.02 17.29 10.07
C THR A 154 2.11 18.36 10.22
N GLY A 155 2.77 18.72 9.12
CA GLY A 155 3.96 19.58 9.11
C GLY A 155 5.22 18.94 9.71
N ARG A 156 5.19 17.64 10.07
CA ARG A 156 6.34 16.96 10.71
C ARG A 156 7.37 16.40 9.73
N ALA A 157 6.97 16.10 8.51
CA ALA A 157 7.87 15.59 7.46
C ALA A 157 7.33 15.93 6.06
N ASP A 158 8.25 16.05 5.10
CA ASP A 158 7.88 15.95 3.69
C ASP A 158 7.69 14.47 3.32
N ALA A 159 6.67 14.17 2.52
CA ALA A 159 6.31 12.82 2.15
C ALA A 159 5.97 12.71 0.67
N GLY A 160 6.31 11.56 0.09
CA GLY A 160 6.15 11.29 -1.33
C GLY A 160 5.73 9.87 -1.59
N ILE A 161 4.99 9.68 -2.68
CA ILE A 161 4.64 8.37 -3.19
C ILE A 161 5.15 8.29 -4.62
N ILE A 162 5.89 7.22 -4.90
CA ILE A 162 6.25 6.81 -6.25
C ILE A 162 5.45 5.54 -6.52
N PHE A 163 4.48 5.63 -7.42
CA PHE A 163 3.53 4.55 -7.71
C PHE A 163 3.16 4.54 -9.20
N PRO A 164 3.25 3.39 -9.89
CA PRO A 164 3.07 3.32 -11.35
C PRO A 164 1.65 3.70 -11.80
N PHE A 165 0.66 3.67 -10.90
CA PHE A 165 -0.72 4.06 -11.20
C PHE A 165 -1.15 5.34 -10.47
N GLY A 166 -0.18 6.13 -9.98
CA GLY A 166 -0.42 7.40 -9.30
C GLY A 166 -0.53 8.59 -10.25
N GLU A 167 -0.55 9.80 -9.68
CA GLU A 167 -0.62 11.06 -10.46
C GLU A 167 0.59 11.30 -11.36
N LYS A 168 1.74 10.72 -11.00
CA LYS A 168 3.00 10.76 -11.76
C LYS A 168 3.45 9.33 -12.07
N PRO A 169 2.81 8.66 -13.06
CA PRO A 169 3.19 7.31 -13.43
C PRO A 169 4.59 7.31 -14.06
N PHE A 170 5.28 6.18 -13.97
CA PHE A 170 6.58 5.97 -14.59
C PHE A 170 6.54 4.67 -15.39
N ALA A 171 7.24 4.63 -16.52
CA ALA A 171 7.13 3.54 -17.49
C ALA A 171 8.07 2.37 -17.17
N LYS A 172 9.24 2.65 -16.59
CA LYS A 172 10.23 1.62 -16.21
C LYS A 172 10.56 1.75 -14.73
N LEU A 173 10.78 0.60 -14.08
CA LEU A 173 11.13 0.57 -12.66
C LEU A 173 12.26 1.55 -12.37
N ASP A 174 13.35 1.54 -13.15
CA ASP A 174 14.53 2.41 -12.97
C ASP A 174 14.26 3.92 -13.04
N ASP A 175 13.14 4.36 -13.61
CA ASP A 175 12.81 5.78 -13.72
C ASP A 175 12.54 6.40 -12.34
N TRP A 176 12.18 5.59 -11.33
CA TRP A 176 11.97 6.02 -9.94
C TRP A 176 13.22 6.65 -9.28
N PHE A 177 14.43 6.25 -9.68
CA PHE A 177 15.67 6.77 -9.10
C PHE A 177 15.81 8.28 -9.33
N GLY A 178 15.27 8.79 -10.44
CA GLY A 178 15.24 10.22 -10.75
C GLY A 178 14.27 11.00 -9.86
N GLU A 179 13.17 10.38 -9.40
CA GLU A 179 12.23 11.00 -8.46
C GLU A 179 12.82 11.11 -7.05
N ILE A 180 13.57 10.09 -6.59
CA ILE A 180 14.21 10.12 -5.26
C ILE A 180 15.25 11.23 -5.17
N LYS A 181 16.05 11.47 -6.21
CA LYS A 181 17.09 12.51 -6.22
C LYS A 181 16.57 13.95 -6.24
N ARG A 182 15.27 14.14 -6.53
CA ARG A 182 14.64 15.47 -6.62
C ARG A 182 13.99 15.94 -5.31
N ARG A 183 14.02 15.10 -4.27
CA ARG A 183 13.51 15.36 -2.92
C ARG A 183 14.67 15.30 -1.92
#